data_AF-A0A957U719-F1
#
_entry.id   AF-A0A957U719-F1
#
_cell.length_a   1.000
_cell.length_b   1.000
_cell.length_c   1.000
_cell.angle_alpha   90.00
_cell.angle_beta   90.00
_cell.angle_gamma   90.00
#
_symmetry.space_group_name_H-M   'P 1'
#
loop_
_entity.id
_entity.type
_entity.pdbx_description
1 polymer ?
#
loop_
_entity_poly.entity_id
_entity_poly.type
_entity_poly.pdbx_seq_one_letter_code
_entity_poly.pdbx_strand_id
1 'polypeptide(L)'
;MLSSSLFTLIAFVAALFALYILSRQVSLQLQTVVYFLTGSSDMAVLFLFLVLMPGIFVHEAAHWLMARLLGLKTGKFRVWPKTQGRTIGMGQVSVQQGGVWRDSLVGLAPLLIGSFLVTLIAGQIFQAGTVTTALNSGGVMDVISAFTNALRAPDGALWAYALFAVANAMMPSA
;
A
#
# COMPACT_ATOMS: atom_id res chain seq x y z
N MET A 1 -8.46 -2.46 -30.76
CA MET A 1 -7.64 -1.61 -29.86
C MET A 1 -8.49 -1.04 -28.71
N LEU A 2 -9.59 -0.34 -28.95
CA LEU A 2 -10.49 0.20 -27.90
C LEU A 2 -11.05 -0.86 -26.94
N SER A 3 -11.41 -2.05 -27.44
CA SER A 3 -11.93 -3.16 -26.61
C SER A 3 -10.91 -3.72 -25.62
N SER A 4 -9.65 -3.88 -26.06
CA SER A 4 -8.56 -4.38 -25.22
C SER A 4 -8.20 -3.40 -24.11
N SER A 5 -8.11 -2.11 -24.41
CA SER A 5 -7.82 -1.07 -23.43
C SER A 5 -8.92 -0.93 -22.37
N LEU A 6 -10.20 -1.04 -22.79
CA LEU A 6 -11.33 -1.02 -21.86
C LEU A 6 -11.28 -2.21 -20.91
N PHE A 7 -10.99 -3.42 -21.42
CA PHE A 7 -10.84 -4.60 -20.59
C PHE A 7 -9.71 -4.45 -19.56
N THR A 8 -8.55 -3.95 -19.97
CA THR A 8 -7.42 -3.70 -19.05
C THR A 8 -7.77 -2.69 -17.96
N LEU A 9 -8.50 -1.63 -18.31
CA LEU A 9 -8.94 -0.63 -17.34
C LEU A 9 -9.91 -1.23 -16.31
N ILE A 10 -10.89 -2.03 -16.76
CA ILE A 10 -11.83 -2.71 -15.88
C ILE A 10 -11.08 -3.69 -14.96
N ALA A 11 -10.16 -4.48 -15.51
CA ALA A 11 -9.34 -5.41 -14.73
C ALA A 11 -8.49 -4.68 -13.68
N PHE A 12 -7.91 -3.53 -14.03
CA PHE A 12 -7.15 -2.70 -13.10
C PHE A 12 -8.02 -2.16 -11.95
N VAL A 13 -9.20 -1.59 -12.27
CA VAL A 13 -10.14 -1.08 -11.25
C VAL A 13 -10.63 -2.22 -10.35
N ALA A 14 -10.95 -3.38 -10.93
CA ALA A 14 -11.34 -4.56 -10.17
C ALA A 14 -10.22 -5.04 -9.24
N ALA A 15 -8.96 -5.03 -9.71
CA ALA A 15 -7.80 -5.38 -8.90
C ALA A 15 -7.59 -4.40 -7.72
N LEU A 16 -7.72 -3.09 -7.97
CA LEU A 16 -7.65 -2.08 -6.90
C LEU A 16 -8.79 -2.26 -5.87
N PHE A 17 -10.00 -2.57 -6.32
CA PHE A 17 -11.13 -2.82 -5.43
C PHE A 17 -10.96 -4.10 -4.62
N ALA A 18 -10.42 -5.17 -5.23
CA ALA A 18 -10.06 -6.38 -4.51
C ALA A 18 -8.97 -6.10 -3.46
N LEU A 19 -7.94 -5.33 -3.83
CA LEU A 19 -6.87 -4.92 -2.92
C LEU A 19 -7.42 -4.10 -1.75
N TYR A 20 -8.37 -3.19 -2.00
CA TYR A 20 -9.07 -2.44 -0.95
C TYR A 20 -9.72 -3.36 0.08
N ILE A 21 -10.52 -4.33 -0.38
CA ILE A 21 -11.24 -5.26 0.50
C ILE A 21 -10.25 -6.10 1.30
N LEU A 22 -9.24 -6.66 0.64
CA LEU A 22 -8.23 -7.51 1.27
C LEU A 22 -7.42 -6.73 2.31
N SER A 23 -6.95 -5.53 1.96
CA SER A 23 -6.20 -4.66 2.87
C SER A 23 -7.02 -4.31 4.12
N ARG A 24 -8.32 -4.04 3.94
CA ARG A 24 -9.24 -3.78 5.05
C ARG A 24 -9.41 -5.02 5.93
N GLN A 25 -9.59 -6.20 5.34
CA GLN A 25 -9.73 -7.45 6.09
C GLN A 25 -8.46 -7.78 6.88
N VAL A 26 -7.29 -7.68 6.26
CA VAL A 26 -5.99 -7.89 6.92
C VAL A 26 -5.82 -6.96 8.11
N SER A 27 -6.12 -5.67 7.94
CA SER A 27 -6.01 -4.69 9.02
C SER A 27 -6.95 -5.00 10.19
N LEU A 28 -8.19 -5.41 9.91
CA LEU A 28 -9.16 -5.80 10.93
C LEU A 28 -8.74 -7.10 11.64
N GLN A 29 -8.26 -8.09 10.91
CA GLN A 29 -7.82 -9.36 11.47
C GLN A 29 -6.58 -9.19 12.35
N LEU A 30 -5.58 -8.42 11.91
CA LEU A 30 -4.40 -8.10 12.70
C LEU A 30 -4.78 -7.39 14.00
N GLN A 31 -5.64 -6.37 13.93
CA GLN A 31 -6.13 -5.68 15.11
C GLN A 31 -6.91 -6.62 16.03
N THR A 32 -7.75 -7.49 15.49
CA THR A 32 -8.56 -8.45 16.27
C THR A 32 -7.69 -9.45 17.01
N VAL A 33 -6.67 -10.01 16.34
CA VAL A 33 -5.71 -10.95 16.97
C VAL A 33 -4.98 -10.25 18.11
N VAL A 34 -4.46 -9.05 17.89
CA VAL A 34 -3.75 -8.31 18.94
C VAL A 34 -4.69 -7.91 20.08
N TYR A 35 -5.92 -7.53 19.77
CA TYR A 35 -6.93 -7.22 20.79
C TYR A 35 -7.23 -8.45 21.65
N PHE A 36 -7.42 -9.63 21.07
CA PHE A 36 -7.64 -10.86 21.86
C PHE A 36 -6.44 -11.24 22.72
N LEU A 37 -5.22 -10.95 22.27
CA LEU A 37 -3.99 -11.24 23.02
C LEU A 37 -3.72 -10.23 24.14
N THR A 38 -4.07 -8.95 23.94
CA THR A 38 -3.68 -7.85 24.84
C THR A 38 -4.84 -7.26 25.64
N GLY A 39 -6.08 -7.50 25.22
CA GLY A 39 -7.29 -6.87 25.77
C GLY A 39 -7.41 -5.37 25.50
N SER A 40 -6.49 -4.77 24.72
CA SER A 40 -6.42 -3.32 24.51
C SER A 40 -6.54 -2.94 23.04
N SER A 41 -7.54 -2.13 22.72
CA SER A 41 -7.72 -1.56 21.38
C SER A 41 -6.56 -0.63 21.01
N ASP A 42 -5.98 0.07 21.98
CA ASP A 42 -4.84 0.97 21.73
C ASP A 42 -3.58 0.19 21.33
N MET A 43 -3.36 -0.98 21.95
CA MET A 43 -2.26 -1.86 21.59
C MET A 43 -2.45 -2.48 20.20
N ALA A 44 -3.69 -2.82 19.84
CA ALA A 44 -4.01 -3.31 18.50
C ALA A 44 -3.71 -2.26 17.41
N VAL A 45 -4.08 -1.01 17.67
CA VAL A 45 -3.80 0.13 16.77
C VAL A 45 -2.30 0.41 16.70
N LEU A 46 -1.61 0.44 17.83
CA LEU A 46 -0.17 0.67 17.88
C LEU A 46 0.60 -0.43 17.15
N PHE A 47 0.21 -1.69 17.34
CA PHE A 47 0.81 -2.82 16.64
C PHE A 47 0.60 -2.71 15.13
N LEU A 48 -0.63 -2.46 14.68
CA LEU A 48 -0.91 -2.27 13.26
C LEU A 48 -0.10 -1.11 12.69
N PHE A 49 -0.04 0.02 13.41
CA PHE A 49 0.77 1.16 13.03
C PHE A 49 2.24 0.79 12.87
N LEU A 50 2.85 0.09 13.84
CA LEU A 50 4.27 -0.31 13.77
C LEU A 50 4.54 -1.24 12.59
N VAL A 51 3.64 -2.19 12.33
CA VAL A 51 3.75 -3.09 11.18
C VAL A 51 3.65 -2.34 9.85
N LEU A 52 2.72 -1.40 9.74
CA LEU A 52 2.49 -0.63 8.51
C LEU A 52 3.32 0.66 8.41
N MET A 53 4.11 1.00 9.43
CA MET A 53 4.81 2.28 9.55
C MET A 53 5.66 2.64 8.32
N PRO A 54 6.44 1.72 7.70
CA PRO A 54 7.18 2.03 6.48
C PRO A 54 6.25 2.45 5.34
N GLY A 55 5.10 1.79 5.20
CA GLY A 55 4.09 2.12 4.20
C GLY A 55 3.40 3.46 4.50
N ILE A 56 3.05 3.72 5.76
CA ILE A 56 2.46 5.00 6.19
C ILE A 56 3.43 6.15 5.93
N PHE A 57 4.73 5.95 6.16
CA PHE A 57 5.75 6.94 5.84
C PHE A 57 5.77 7.25 4.34
N VAL A 58 5.78 6.21 3.49
CA VAL A 58 5.71 6.37 2.03
C VAL A 58 4.43 7.09 1.60
N HIS A 59 3.30 6.80 2.26
CA HIS A 59 2.00 7.40 1.96
C HIS A 59 2.04 8.93 2.18
N GLU A 60 2.46 9.34 3.38
CA GLU A 60 2.55 10.77 3.71
C GLU A 60 3.65 11.46 2.88
N ALA A 61 4.74 10.76 2.57
CA ALA A 61 5.82 11.30 1.73
C ALA A 61 5.34 11.51 0.29
N ALA A 62 4.46 10.65 -0.22
CA ALA A 62 3.85 10.79 -1.54
C ALA A 62 2.99 12.06 -1.63
N HIS A 63 2.14 12.31 -0.63
CA HIS A 63 1.39 13.56 -0.52
C HIS A 63 2.31 14.78 -0.47
N TRP A 64 3.33 14.74 0.40
CA TRP A 64 4.29 15.82 0.55
C TRP A 64 5.05 16.13 -0.74
N LEU A 65 5.54 15.08 -1.42
CA LEU A 65 6.29 15.19 -2.66
C LEU A 65 5.42 15.80 -3.76
N MET A 66 4.22 15.27 -3.96
CA MET A 66 3.29 15.78 -4.96
C MET A 66 2.89 17.24 -4.68
N ALA A 67 2.59 17.58 -3.43
CA ALA A 67 2.27 18.94 -3.04
C ALA A 67 3.42 19.91 -3.40
N ARG A 68 4.67 19.53 -3.10
CA ARG A 68 5.84 20.34 -3.41
C ARG A 68 6.09 20.47 -4.92
N LEU A 69 5.89 19.39 -5.68
CA LEU A 69 5.97 19.42 -7.15
C LEU A 69 4.92 20.36 -7.77
N LEU A 70 3.74 20.45 -7.16
CA LEU A 70 2.66 21.35 -7.57
C LEU A 70 2.81 22.79 -7.03
N GLY A 71 3.90 23.09 -6.34
CA GLY A 71 4.20 24.40 -5.77
C GLY A 71 3.33 24.77 -4.56
N LEU A 72 2.72 23.78 -3.90
CA LEU A 72 1.93 23.99 -2.68
C LEU A 72 2.83 24.04 -1.45
N LYS A 73 2.47 24.88 -0.47
CA LYS A 73 3.15 24.89 0.82
C LYS A 73 2.76 23.62 1.60
N THR A 74 3.75 22.91 2.10
CA THR A 74 3.57 21.76 2.98
C THR A 74 3.86 22.16 4.43
N GLY A 75 3.06 21.63 5.34
CA GLY A 75 3.18 21.84 6.78
C GLY A 75 3.89 20.68 7.46
N LYS A 76 3.53 20.41 8.71
CA LYS A 76 4.18 19.40 9.54
C LYS A 76 3.87 17.99 9.04
N PHE A 77 4.91 17.21 8.82
CA PHE A 77 4.86 15.78 8.59
C PHE A 77 4.80 15.05 9.93
N ARG A 78 3.77 14.23 10.18
CA ARG A 78 3.62 13.48 11.43
C ARG A 78 3.14 12.07 11.13
N VAL A 79 3.92 11.07 11.56
CA VAL A 79 3.61 9.65 11.44
C VAL A 79 3.40 9.11 12.85
N TRP A 80 2.18 9.27 13.36
CA TRP A 80 1.79 8.78 14.69
C TRP A 80 0.28 8.56 14.74
N PRO A 81 -0.20 7.43 15.30
CA PRO A 81 -1.62 7.17 15.41
C PRO A 81 -2.28 8.21 16.32
N LYS A 82 -3.32 8.87 15.82
CA LYS A 82 -4.11 9.83 16.60
C LYS A 82 -5.59 9.62 16.31
N THR A 83 -6.37 9.47 17.37
CA THR A 83 -7.82 9.42 17.29
C THR A 83 -8.36 10.75 16.77
N GLN A 84 -9.03 10.75 15.62
CA GLN A 84 -9.76 11.88 15.04
C GLN A 84 -11.26 11.58 15.12
N GLY A 85 -11.85 11.84 16.29
CA GLY A 85 -13.28 11.59 16.52
C GLY A 85 -13.62 10.11 16.45
N ARG A 86 -14.31 9.68 15.38
CA ARG A 86 -14.73 8.29 15.15
C ARG A 86 -13.73 7.47 14.32
N THR A 87 -12.72 8.11 13.74
CA THR A 87 -11.72 7.45 12.90
C THR A 87 -10.34 7.55 13.55
N ILE A 88 -9.47 6.60 13.21
CA ILE A 88 -8.10 6.55 13.71
C ILE A 88 -7.20 6.93 12.55
N GLY A 89 -6.62 8.13 12.61
CA GLY A 89 -5.62 8.56 11.64
C GLY A 89 -4.27 7.95 11.99
N MET A 90 -3.61 7.29 11.03
CA MET A 90 -2.29 6.66 11.23
C MET A 90 -1.11 7.59 10.91
N GLY A 91 -1.38 8.66 10.16
CA GLY A 91 -0.42 9.69 9.75
C GLY A 91 -1.17 10.96 9.33
N GLN A 92 -0.43 12.08 9.24
CA GLN A 92 -0.94 13.29 8.58
C GLN A 92 0.21 14.14 8.03
N VAL A 93 0.00 14.69 6.84
CA VAL A 93 0.73 15.83 6.31
C VAL A 93 -0.23 16.97 5.99
N SER A 94 0.05 18.17 6.50
CA SER A 94 -0.75 19.34 6.15
C SER A 94 -0.32 19.88 4.79
N VAL A 95 -1.28 20.03 3.87
CA VAL A 95 -1.04 20.60 2.53
C VAL A 95 -1.94 21.81 2.34
N GLN A 96 -1.38 22.91 1.82
CA GLN A 96 -2.16 24.08 1.45
C GLN A 96 -3.15 23.73 0.33
N GLN A 97 -4.41 24.16 0.45
CA GLN A 97 -5.39 24.01 -0.64
C GLN A 97 -4.89 24.71 -1.91
N GLY A 98 -4.80 23.93 -2.97
CA GLY A 98 -4.34 24.35 -4.29
C GLY A 98 -5.46 24.47 -5.32
N GLY A 99 -6.70 24.13 -4.94
CA GLY A 99 -7.85 24.01 -5.83
C GLY A 99 -8.03 22.57 -6.34
N VAL A 100 -9.21 22.28 -6.89
CA VAL A 100 -9.71 20.93 -7.20
C VAL A 100 -8.67 20.03 -7.88
N TRP A 101 -7.99 20.53 -8.92
CA TRP A 101 -7.01 19.76 -9.68
C TRP A 101 -5.76 19.40 -8.87
N ARG A 102 -5.17 20.38 -8.16
CA ARG A 102 -3.96 20.15 -7.38
C ARG A 102 -4.25 19.28 -6.17
N ASP A 103 -5.38 19.53 -5.51
CA ASP A 103 -5.81 18.76 -4.34
C ASP A 103 -6.10 17.30 -4.73
N SER A 104 -6.70 17.07 -5.90
CA SER A 104 -6.94 15.72 -6.44
C SER A 104 -5.64 15.00 -6.79
N LEU A 105 -4.67 15.68 -7.41
CA LEU A 105 -3.36 15.09 -7.70
C LEU A 105 -2.58 14.74 -6.44
N VAL A 106 -2.62 15.61 -5.42
CA VAL A 106 -2.06 15.30 -4.10
C VAL A 106 -2.75 14.08 -3.51
N GLY A 107 -4.09 14.01 -3.54
CA GLY A 107 -4.87 12.88 -3.05
C GLY A 107 -4.56 11.55 -3.74
N LEU A 108 -4.28 11.57 -5.06
CA LEU A 108 -3.92 10.39 -5.84
C LEU A 108 -2.46 9.98 -5.69
N ALA A 109 -1.59 10.84 -5.15
CA ALA A 109 -0.15 10.60 -5.09
C ALA A 109 0.25 9.29 -4.39
N PRO A 110 -0.33 8.90 -3.23
CA PRO A 110 0.00 7.63 -2.59
C PRO A 110 -0.33 6.43 -3.46
N LEU A 111 -1.47 6.46 -4.17
CA LEU A 111 -1.85 5.35 -5.06
C LEU A 111 -0.89 5.23 -6.25
N LEU A 112 -0.48 6.35 -6.84
CA LEU A 112 0.48 6.36 -7.96
C LEU A 112 1.87 5.88 -7.53
N ILE A 113 2.41 6.45 -6.46
CA ILE A 113 3.75 6.11 -5.95
C ILE A 113 3.75 4.69 -5.38
N GLY A 114 2.70 4.31 -4.66
CA GLY A 114 2.49 2.96 -4.14
C GLY A 114 2.45 1.91 -5.24
N SER A 115 1.65 2.13 -6.29
CA SER A 115 1.57 1.22 -7.44
C SER A 115 2.91 1.08 -8.15
N PHE A 116 3.66 2.19 -8.27
CA PHE A 116 5.00 2.17 -8.84
C PHE A 116 5.98 1.34 -7.99
N LEU A 117 6.01 1.55 -6.67
CA LEU A 117 6.87 0.80 -5.74
C LEU A 117 6.51 -0.69 -5.69
N VAL A 118 5.22 -1.03 -5.63
CA VAL A 118 4.75 -2.42 -5.68
C VAL A 118 5.21 -3.09 -6.97
N THR A 119 5.07 -2.42 -8.11
CA THR A 119 5.51 -2.95 -9.41
C THR A 119 7.03 -3.12 -9.49
N LEU A 120 7.79 -2.15 -8.97
CA LEU A 120 9.25 -2.25 -8.91
C LEU A 120 9.73 -3.41 -8.04
N ILE A 121 9.17 -3.54 -6.82
CA ILE A 121 9.53 -4.60 -5.88
C ILE A 121 9.17 -5.97 -6.47
N ALA A 122 7.96 -6.10 -7.05
CA ALA A 122 7.53 -7.32 -7.71
C ALA A 122 8.41 -7.68 -8.93
N GLY A 123 8.81 -6.70 -9.73
CA GLY A 123 9.66 -6.91 -10.90
C GLY A 123 11.09 -7.29 -10.56
N GLN A 124 11.72 -6.56 -9.62
CA GLN A 124 13.14 -6.71 -9.31
C GLN A 124 13.41 -7.92 -8.39
N ILE A 125 12.59 -8.15 -7.38
CA ILE A 125 12.86 -9.17 -6.34
C ILE A 125 12.09 -10.46 -6.61
N PHE A 126 10.82 -10.35 -6.99
CA PHE A 126 9.98 -11.53 -7.22
C PHE A 126 10.05 -12.06 -8.65
N GLN A 127 10.91 -11.46 -9.50
CA GLN A 127 11.05 -11.80 -10.91
C GLN A 127 9.68 -11.97 -11.57
N ALA A 128 8.83 -10.94 -11.51
CA ALA A 128 7.46 -11.00 -12.03
C ALA A 128 7.37 -11.49 -13.49
N GLY A 129 8.45 -11.34 -14.29
CA GLY A 129 8.59 -11.97 -15.60
C GLY A 129 8.54 -13.50 -15.56
N THR A 130 9.26 -14.13 -14.64
CA THR A 130 9.23 -15.58 -14.41
C THR A 130 7.85 -16.04 -13.93
N VAL A 131 7.21 -15.27 -13.04
CA VAL A 131 5.85 -15.56 -12.54
C VAL A 131 4.79 -15.43 -13.63
N THR A 132 4.86 -14.40 -14.49
CA THR A 132 3.92 -14.24 -15.61
C THR A 132 4.11 -15.32 -16.67
N THR A 133 5.35 -15.74 -16.92
CA THR A 133 5.64 -16.85 -17.83
C THR A 133 5.11 -18.17 -17.27
N ALA A 134 5.28 -18.42 -15.96
CA ALA A 134 4.75 -19.57 -15.24
C ALA A 134 3.20 -19.60 -15.17
N LEU A 135 2.56 -18.45 -15.03
CA LEU A 135 1.10 -18.32 -15.07
C LEU A 135 0.55 -18.65 -16.47
N ASN A 136 1.24 -18.19 -17.52
CA ASN A 136 0.86 -18.48 -18.90
C ASN A 136 1.08 -19.95 -19.30
N SER A 137 2.03 -20.63 -18.67
CA SER A 137 2.25 -22.08 -18.85
C SER A 137 1.36 -22.96 -17.96
N GLY A 138 0.55 -22.37 -17.07
CA GLY A 138 -0.34 -23.09 -16.15
C GLY A 138 0.35 -23.77 -14.96
N GLY A 139 1.64 -23.49 -14.74
CA GLY A 139 2.45 -24.09 -13.69
C GLY A 139 2.23 -23.43 -12.33
N VAL A 140 1.16 -23.76 -11.61
CA VAL A 140 0.93 -23.27 -10.23
C VAL A 140 2.13 -23.61 -9.33
N MET A 141 2.76 -24.76 -9.54
CA MET A 141 3.95 -25.16 -8.80
C MET A 141 5.18 -24.28 -9.12
N ASP A 142 5.27 -23.78 -10.35
CA ASP A 142 6.34 -22.87 -10.78
C ASP A 142 6.16 -21.49 -10.14
N VAL A 143 4.91 -21.04 -9.97
CA VAL A 143 4.59 -19.80 -9.24
C VAL A 143 4.94 -19.93 -7.76
N ILE A 144 4.56 -21.04 -7.11
CA ILE A 144 4.87 -21.28 -5.69
C ILE A 144 6.39 -21.40 -5.47
N SER A 145 7.10 -22.10 -6.36
CA SER A 145 8.56 -22.23 -6.27
C SER A 145 9.28 -20.91 -6.51
N ALA A 146 8.86 -20.10 -7.49
CA ALA A 146 9.39 -18.76 -7.70
C ALA A 146 9.20 -17.86 -6.47
N PHE A 147 8.00 -17.87 -5.88
CA PHE A 147 7.69 -17.09 -4.68
C PHE A 147 8.52 -17.55 -3.47
N THR A 148 8.61 -18.86 -3.23
CA THR A 148 9.39 -19.39 -2.10
C THR A 148 10.88 -19.15 -2.27
N ASN A 149 11.41 -19.21 -3.49
CA ASN A 149 12.80 -18.87 -3.77
C ASN A 149 13.08 -17.37 -3.54
N ALA A 150 12.16 -16.49 -3.94
CA ALA A 150 12.28 -15.06 -3.65
C ALA A 150 12.30 -14.79 -2.14
N LEU A 151 11.50 -15.50 -1.34
CA LEU A 151 11.51 -15.39 0.12
C LEU A 151 12.80 -15.91 0.77
N ARG A 152 13.46 -16.90 0.16
CA ARG A 152 14.72 -17.49 0.65
C ARG A 152 15.95 -16.65 0.32
N ALA A 153 15.82 -15.61 -0.51
CA ALA A 153 16.90 -14.68 -0.76
C ALA A 153 17.33 -13.99 0.56
N PRO A 154 18.61 -13.56 0.70
CA PRO A 154 19.11 -12.95 1.93
C PRO A 154 18.28 -11.76 2.45
N ASP A 155 17.69 -11.00 1.53
CA ASP A 155 16.83 -9.83 1.75
C ASP A 155 15.36 -10.09 1.36
N GLY A 156 15.01 -11.30 0.95
CA GLY A 156 13.69 -11.66 0.43
C GLY A 156 12.55 -11.40 1.40
N ALA A 157 12.75 -11.72 2.67
CA ALA A 157 11.77 -11.46 3.73
C ALA A 157 11.56 -9.95 3.98
N LEU A 158 12.63 -9.15 3.90
CA LEU A 158 12.55 -7.70 4.06
C LEU A 158 11.75 -7.08 2.91
N TRP A 159 12.00 -7.52 1.68
CA TRP A 159 11.26 -7.05 0.51
C TRP A 159 9.80 -7.52 0.50
N ALA A 160 9.52 -8.74 0.95
CA ALA A 160 8.15 -9.21 1.14
C ALA A 160 7.42 -8.36 2.19
N TYR A 161 8.08 -8.04 3.30
CA TYR A 161 7.56 -7.13 4.31
C TYR A 161 7.34 -5.71 3.77
N ALA A 162 8.29 -5.15 3.01
CA ALA A 162 8.15 -3.83 2.39
C ALA A 162 6.98 -3.80 1.40
N LEU A 163 6.85 -4.84 0.56
CA LEU A 163 5.73 -5.00 -0.36
C LEU A 163 4.39 -5.03 0.40
N PHE A 164 4.32 -5.83 1.47
CA PHE A 164 3.16 -5.92 2.34
C PHE A 164 2.82 -4.58 2.99
N ALA A 165 3.79 -3.91 3.62
CA ALA A 165 3.57 -2.66 4.33
C ALA A 165 3.13 -1.54 3.37
N VAL A 166 3.79 -1.41 2.21
CA VAL A 166 3.40 -0.43 1.18
C VAL A 166 2.02 -0.75 0.65
N ALA A 167 1.75 -1.96 0.16
CA ALA A 167 0.46 -2.30 -0.45
C ALA A 167 -0.73 -2.05 0.50
N ASN A 168 -0.58 -2.37 1.79
CA ASN A 168 -1.65 -2.22 2.78
C ASN A 168 -1.77 -0.80 3.37
N ALA A 169 -0.80 0.09 3.14
CA ALA A 169 -0.83 1.48 3.63
C ALA A 169 -1.26 2.50 2.56
N MET A 170 -1.27 2.14 1.27
CA MET A 170 -1.62 3.07 0.19
C MET A 170 -3.13 3.23 -0.02
N MET A 171 -3.92 2.29 0.53
CA MET A 171 -5.38 2.41 0.49
C MET A 171 -5.84 3.40 1.55
N PRO A 172 -6.72 4.37 1.20
CA PRO A 172 -7.26 5.32 2.17
C PRO A 172 -7.93 4.56 3.32
N SER A 173 -7.49 4.83 4.55
CA SER A 173 -8.21 4.37 5.74
C SER A 173 -9.50 5.16 5.86
N ALA A 174 -10.65 4.47 5.78
CA ALA A 174 -11.97 5.02 6.10
C ALA A 174 -12.11 5.26 7.61
#